data_AF-A0A1C5N7U6-F1
#
_entry.id   AF-A0A1C5N7U6-F1
#
_cell.length_a   1.000
_cell.length_b   1.000
_cell.length_c   1.000
_cell.angle_alpha   90.00
_cell.angle_beta   90.00
_cell.angle_gamma   90.00
#
_symmetry.space_group_name_H-M   'P 1'
#
loop_
_entity.id
_entity.type
_entity.pdbx_description
1 polymer ?
#
loop_
_entity_poly.entity_id
_entity_poly.type
_entity_poly.pdbx_seq_one_letter_code
_entity_poly.pdbx_strand_id
1 'polypeptide(L)'
;MLELKDFMPINFLKKEKFTGSHKGMRFQMEKVEAEGEEKPKLGVTVWPEPYGYDATPDSEKEKVLFDFNADGLAQGVDWVNQQFEAQAGRWKAASLR
;
A
#
# COMPACT_ATOMS: atom_id res chain seq x y z
N MET A 1 11.92 -5.43 -6.46
CA MET A 1 11.74 -4.21 -5.65
C MET A 1 10.98 -3.23 -6.51
N LEU A 2 9.90 -2.69 -5.99
CA LEU A 2 9.11 -1.66 -6.64
C LEU A 2 9.84 -0.32 -6.50
N GLU A 3 9.83 0.51 -7.53
CA GLU A 3 10.42 1.83 -7.50
C GLU A 3 9.35 2.90 -7.45
N LEU A 4 9.70 4.10 -6.99
CA LEU A 4 8.77 5.23 -6.86
C LEU A 4 8.08 5.59 -8.19
N LYS A 5 8.73 5.32 -9.33
CA LYS A 5 8.19 5.48 -10.69
C LYS A 5 7.05 4.51 -11.01
N ASP A 6 6.97 3.39 -10.31
CA ASP A 6 5.91 2.38 -10.47
C ASP A 6 4.63 2.81 -9.71
N PHE A 7 4.71 3.89 -8.93
CA PHE A 7 3.60 4.46 -8.18
C PHE A 7 3.12 5.77 -8.78
N MET A 8 1.84 6.06 -8.53
CA MET A 8 1.25 7.31 -8.95
C MET A 8 1.70 8.47 -8.06
N PRO A 9 1.98 9.65 -8.64
CA PRO A 9 2.41 10.80 -7.86
C PRO A 9 1.31 11.26 -6.89
N ILE A 10 1.70 11.95 -5.81
CA ILE A 10 0.78 12.42 -4.76
C ILE A 10 -0.43 13.20 -5.31
N ASN A 11 -0.26 13.92 -6.44
CA ASN A 11 -1.32 14.68 -7.09
C ASN A 11 -2.41 13.80 -7.72
N PHE A 12 -2.08 12.59 -8.15
CA PHE A 12 -3.05 11.60 -8.61
C PHE A 12 -3.84 11.04 -7.41
N LEU A 13 -3.12 10.72 -6.32
CA LEU A 13 -3.69 10.19 -5.08
C LEU A 13 -4.67 11.15 -4.39
N LYS A 14 -4.63 12.45 -4.74
CA LYS A 14 -5.62 13.44 -4.28
C LYS A 14 -7.02 13.18 -4.83
N LYS A 15 -7.10 12.59 -6.02
CA LYS A 15 -8.35 12.40 -6.77
C LYS A 15 -8.80 10.95 -6.76
N GLU A 16 -7.86 10.01 -6.78
CA GLU A 16 -8.15 8.60 -6.95
C GLU A 16 -7.21 7.72 -6.13
N LYS A 17 -7.73 6.60 -5.64
CA LYS A 17 -6.93 5.59 -4.97
C LYS A 17 -6.12 4.79 -5.98
N PHE A 18 -4.86 4.53 -5.66
CA PHE A 18 -3.99 3.69 -6.47
C PHE A 18 -3.97 2.28 -5.89
N THR A 19 -4.11 1.27 -6.75
CA THR A 19 -3.94 -0.13 -6.36
C THR A 19 -2.95 -0.79 -7.29
N GLY A 20 -2.12 -1.68 -6.74
CA GLY A 20 -1.12 -2.42 -7.48
C GLY A 20 -0.92 -3.82 -6.91
N SER A 21 -0.16 -4.62 -7.64
CA SER A 21 0.19 -5.98 -7.21
C SER A 21 1.66 -6.26 -7.54
N HIS A 22 2.29 -7.07 -6.71
CA HIS A 22 3.67 -7.50 -6.87
C HIS A 22 3.84 -8.92 -6.33
N LYS A 23 3.99 -9.90 -7.23
CA LYS A 23 4.36 -11.29 -6.91
C LYS A 23 3.58 -11.90 -5.74
N GLY A 24 2.24 -11.87 -5.79
CA GLY A 24 1.36 -12.42 -4.75
C GLY A 24 1.03 -11.46 -3.59
N MET A 25 1.65 -10.28 -3.55
CA MET A 25 1.28 -9.18 -2.65
C MET A 25 0.45 -8.15 -3.41
N ARG A 26 -0.64 -7.66 -2.82
CA ARG A 26 -1.40 -6.51 -3.29
C ARG A 26 -1.13 -5.33 -2.38
N PHE A 27 -1.18 -4.15 -2.97
CA PHE A 27 -1.01 -2.91 -2.24
C PHE A 27 -1.96 -1.83 -2.74
N GLN A 28 -2.34 -0.93 -1.85
CA GLN A 28 -3.19 0.21 -2.13
C GLN A 28 -2.59 1.45 -1.48
N MET A 29 -2.63 2.55 -2.21
CA MET A 29 -2.29 3.87 -1.71
C MET A 29 -3.48 4.78 -1.91
N GLU A 30 -3.93 5.42 -0.83
CA GLU A 30 -5.06 6.32 -0.87
C GLU A 30 -4.86 7.50 0.07
N LYS A 31 -5.54 8.61 -0.25
CA LYS A 31 -5.66 9.73 0.68
C LYS A 31 -6.61 9.33 1.80
N VAL A 32 -6.09 9.28 3.03
CA VAL A 32 -6.88 9.03 4.25
C VAL A 32 -7.01 10.33 5.00
N GLU A 33 -8.24 10.73 5.30
CA GLU A 33 -8.53 11.83 6.21
C GLU A 33 -8.68 11.23 7.61
N ALA A 34 -7.70 11.48 8.48
CA ALA A 34 -7.77 11.03 9.87
C ALA A 34 -8.64 12.00 10.66
N GLU A 35 -9.65 11.48 11.38
CA GLU A 35 -10.53 12.30 12.21
C GLU A 35 -9.71 13.05 13.27
N GLY A 36 -9.71 14.39 13.20
CA GLY A 36 -8.97 15.26 14.11
C GLY A 36 -7.68 15.85 13.53
N GLU A 37 -7.27 15.48 12.31
CA GLU A 37 -6.16 16.14 11.62
C GLU A 37 -6.64 17.09 10.52
N GLU A 38 -6.08 18.30 10.48
CA GLU A 38 -6.34 19.29 9.44
C GLU A 38 -5.77 18.89 8.07
N LYS A 39 -4.81 17.95 8.04
CA LYS A 39 -4.11 17.54 6.82
C LYS A 39 -4.41 16.08 6.50
N PRO A 40 -4.60 15.75 5.21
CA PRO A 40 -4.75 14.35 4.83
C PRO A 40 -3.44 13.59 4.99
N LYS A 41 -3.55 12.29 5.24
CA LYS A 41 -2.44 11.32 5.25
C LYS A 41 -2.48 10.42 4.03
N LEU A 42 -1.33 9.84 3.72
CA LEU A 42 -1.21 8.78 2.75
C LEU A 42 -1.40 7.44 3.47
N GLY A 43 -2.53 6.79 3.24
CA GLY A 43 -2.76 5.42 3.69
C GLY A 43 -2.17 4.44 2.70
N VAL A 44 -1.23 3.62 3.16
CA VAL A 44 -0.64 2.54 2.39
C VAL A 44 -1.06 1.23 3.04
N THR A 45 -1.75 0.39 2.27
CA THR A 45 -2.25 -0.90 2.75
C THR A 45 -1.66 -2.02 1.90
N VAL A 46 -1.12 -3.08 2.50
CA VAL A 46 -0.67 -4.30 1.81
C VAL A 46 -1.45 -5.52 2.31
N TRP A 47 -1.69 -6.47 1.41
CA TRP A 47 -2.38 -7.73 1.73
C TRP A 47 -2.07 -8.83 0.70
N PRO A 48 -2.26 -10.12 1.04
CA PRO A 48 -1.97 -11.21 0.12
C PRO A 48 -3.11 -11.44 -0.89
N GLU A 49 -2.76 -11.96 -2.07
CA GLU A 49 -3.72 -12.55 -3.02
C GLU A 49 -4.40 -13.81 -2.42
N PRO A 50 -5.58 -14.25 -2.91
CA PRO A 50 -6.28 -13.84 -4.14
C PRO A 50 -7.39 -12.80 -3.95
N TYR A 51 -7.74 -12.46 -2.71
CA TYR A 51 -8.90 -11.62 -2.44
C TYR A 51 -8.61 -10.13 -2.65
N GLY A 52 -9.61 -9.38 -3.13
CA GLY A 52 -9.55 -7.93 -3.17
C GLY A 52 -9.60 -7.32 -1.77
N TYR A 53 -9.33 -6.02 -1.65
CA TYR A 53 -9.35 -5.31 -0.37
C TYR A 53 -10.64 -5.57 0.42
N ASP A 54 -11.81 -5.50 -0.23
CA ASP A 54 -13.11 -5.69 0.45
C ASP A 54 -13.38 -7.13 0.89
N ALA A 55 -12.72 -8.11 0.27
CA ALA A 55 -12.89 -9.53 0.56
C ALA A 55 -11.81 -10.10 1.49
N THR A 56 -10.75 -9.33 1.75
CA THR A 56 -9.67 -9.73 2.65
C THR A 56 -10.00 -9.28 4.08
N PRO A 57 -9.84 -10.12 5.12
CA PRO A 57 -10.03 -9.70 6.50
C PRO A 57 -9.02 -8.62 6.90
N ASP A 58 -9.42 -7.66 7.73
CA ASP A 58 -8.52 -6.61 8.20
C ASP A 58 -7.33 -7.15 9.01
N SER A 59 -7.47 -8.35 9.61
CA SER A 59 -6.37 -9.06 10.27
C SER A 59 -5.26 -9.49 9.33
N GLU A 60 -5.54 -9.61 8.03
CA GLU A 60 -4.56 -9.94 7.00
C GLU A 60 -4.04 -8.72 6.26
N LYS A 61 -4.64 -7.54 6.49
CA LYS A 61 -4.22 -6.28 5.91
C LYS A 61 -3.28 -5.58 6.86
N GLU A 62 -2.19 -5.08 6.32
CA GLU A 62 -1.32 -4.18 7.05
C GLU A 62 -1.47 -2.80 6.46
N LYS A 63 -1.87 -1.85 7.30
CA LYS A 63 -2.05 -0.46 6.92
C LYS A 63 -1.11 0.42 7.72
N VAL A 64 -0.46 1.34 7.02
CA VAL A 64 0.36 2.39 7.60
C VAL A 64 -0.09 3.75 7.06
N LEU A 65 0.05 4.78 7.88
CA LEU A 65 -0.27 6.15 7.52
C LEU A 65 1.02 6.97 7.48
N PHE A 66 1.28 7.58 6.34
CA PHE A 66 2.38 8.52 6.13
C PHE A 66 1.85 9.93 5.86
N ASP A 67 2.75 10.89 5.81
CA ASP A 67 2.39 12.25 5.39
C ASP A 67 1.98 12.28 3.92
N PHE A 68 0.94 13.05 3.59
CA PHE A 68 0.46 13.16 2.22
C PHE A 68 1.30 14.15 1.40
N ASN A 69 2.58 13.83 1.19
CA ASN A 69 3.54 14.60 0.41
C ASN A 69 4.47 13.66 -0.39
N ALA A 70 5.39 14.22 -1.19
CA ALA A 70 6.30 13.42 -2.00
C ALA A 70 7.21 12.51 -1.15
N ASP A 71 7.63 12.98 0.03
CA ASP A 71 8.49 12.22 0.94
C ASP A 71 7.74 11.04 1.56
N GLY A 72 6.49 11.24 1.97
CA GLY A 72 5.62 10.20 2.50
C GLY A 72 5.23 9.18 1.43
N LEU A 73 5.13 9.57 0.16
CA LEU A 73 5.04 8.62 -0.94
C LEU A 73 6.30 7.76 -1.04
N ALA A 74 7.48 8.36 -0.98
CA ALA A 74 8.74 7.61 -0.98
C ALA A 74 8.80 6.61 0.18
N GLN A 75 8.46 7.06 1.39
CA GLN A 75 8.37 6.21 2.58
C GLN A 75 7.34 5.09 2.41
N GLY A 76 6.20 5.38 1.79
CA GLY A 76 5.18 4.40 1.45
C GLY A 76 5.71 3.29 0.53
N VAL A 77 6.45 3.67 -0.50
CA VAL A 77 7.07 2.72 -1.44
C VAL A 77 8.13 1.87 -0.74
N ASP A 78 9.00 2.49 0.03
CA ASP A 78 10.02 1.78 0.81
C ASP A 78 9.39 0.81 1.80
N TRP A 79 8.31 1.20 2.46
CA TRP A 79 7.57 0.34 3.38
C TRP A 79 6.94 -0.86 2.67
N VAL A 80 6.33 -0.67 1.49
CA VAL A 80 5.80 -1.78 0.68
C VAL A 80 6.90 -2.77 0.33
N ASN A 81 8.07 -2.29 -0.07
CA ASN A 81 9.23 -3.15 -0.34
C ASN A 81 9.70 -3.89 0.92
N GLN A 82 9.75 -3.21 2.07
CA GLN A 82 10.09 -3.84 3.35
C GLN A 82 9.10 -4.95 3.71
N GLN A 83 7.79 -4.73 3.53
CA GLN A 83 6.80 -5.79 3.76
C GLN A 83 6.95 -6.94 2.77
N PHE A 84 7.26 -6.63 1.51
CA PHE A 84 7.54 -7.64 0.51
C PHE A 84 8.72 -8.55 0.92
N GLU A 85 9.80 -7.98 1.42
CA GLU A 85 11.00 -8.73 1.82
C GLU A 85 10.80 -9.44 3.16
N ALA A 86 10.25 -8.75 4.16
CA ALA A 86 10.02 -9.29 5.49
C ALA A 86 9.06 -10.50 5.46
N GLN A 87 8.08 -10.48 4.56
CA GLN A 87 7.07 -11.53 4.45
C GLN A 87 7.13 -12.27 3.10
N ALA A 88 8.31 -12.36 2.48
CA ALA A 88 8.51 -13.00 1.17
C ALA A 88 7.91 -14.41 1.07
N GLY A 89 7.94 -15.19 2.17
CA GLY A 89 7.31 -16.51 2.24
C GLY A 89 5.78 -16.46 2.11
N ARG A 90 5.13 -15.49 2.75
CA ARG A 90 3.68 -15.25 2.70
C ARG A 90 3.24 -14.89 1.27
N TRP A 91 3.95 -13.97 0.64
CA TRP A 91 3.63 -13.52 -0.73
C TRP A 91 3.87 -14.61 -1.75
N LYS A 92 4.97 -15.37 -1.61
CA LYS A 92 5.27 -16.50 -2.49
C LYS A 92 4.22 -17.60 -2.37
N ALA A 93 3.74 -17.90 -1.16
CA ALA A 93 2.65 -18.86 -0.97
C ALA A 93 1.34 -18.38 -1.61
N ALA A 94 1.06 -17.07 -1.54
CA ALA A 94 -0.09 -16.47 -2.21
C ALA A 94 0.04 -16.46 -3.74
N SER A 95 1.24 -16.30 -4.30
CA SER A 95 1.49 -16.26 -5.75
C SER A 95 1.48 -17.65 -6.42
N LEU A 96 1.51 -18.73 -5.64
CA LEU A 96 1.59 -20.12 -6.13
C LEU A 96 0.23 -20.82 -6.17
N ARG A 97 -0.84 -20.11 -5.79
CA ARG A 97 -2.21 -20.63 -5.80
C ARG A 97 -2.89 -20.51 -7.14
#